data_AF-A0AAE1GQ84-F1
#
_entry.id   AF-A0AAE1GQ84-F1
#
_cell.length_a   1.000
_cell.length_b   1.000
_cell.length_c   1.000
_cell.angle_alpha   90.00
_cell.angle_beta   90.00
_cell.angle_gamma   90.00
#
_symmetry.space_group_name_H-M   'P 1'
#
loop_
_entity.id
_entity.type
_entity.pdbx_description
1 polymer ?
#
loop_
_entity_poly.entity_id
_entity_poly.type
_entity_poly.pdbx_seq_one_letter_code
_entity_poly.pdbx_strand_id
1 'polypeptide(L)'
;MVAGYAEHLQNQKLVKVLKKQDIATASETKGVACFDLQKISMYNFTVFDLRPSKGHCYLWTEVDGAKGDDEIGTNLSNFIEKKIDEGITESVFSSDSHSGQNRNRMVFSMYVHASIKYNIKITHRFVESGHSYSEADGMHGRIETEAKIKQEIFTPEEWTDLIKTAKQDKKPYIVNSVKNEEWLNLHVLVDKET
;
A
#
# COMPACT_ATOMS: atom_id res chain seq x y z
N MET A 1 12.96 -10.05 -37.30
CA MET A 1 12.68 -9.00 -36.30
C MET A 1 11.87 -7.82 -36.90
N VAL A 2 10.90 -8.08 -37.81
CA VAL A 2 10.18 -7.01 -38.56
C VAL A 2 8.65 -7.17 -38.54
N ALA A 3 8.11 -8.32 -38.15
CA ALA A 3 6.65 -8.57 -38.17
C ALA A 3 5.88 -7.82 -37.05
N GLY A 4 6.39 -7.82 -35.82
CA GLY A 4 5.67 -7.22 -34.68
C GLY A 4 5.60 -5.69 -34.70
N TYR A 5 6.54 -5.00 -35.37
CA TYR A 5 6.50 -3.54 -35.48
C TYR A 5 5.44 -3.06 -36.49
N ALA A 6 5.25 -3.80 -37.57
CA ALA A 6 4.19 -3.53 -38.54
C ALA A 6 2.80 -3.72 -37.92
N GLU A 7 2.64 -4.77 -37.12
CA GLU A 7 1.41 -5.05 -36.37
C GLU A 7 1.12 -3.98 -35.31
N HIS A 8 2.15 -3.52 -34.58
CA HIS A 8 2.03 -2.39 -33.65
C HIS A 8 1.57 -1.09 -34.33
N LEU A 9 2.13 -0.77 -35.50
CA LEU A 9 1.72 0.39 -36.29
C LEU A 9 0.28 0.28 -36.82
N GLN A 10 -0.15 -0.93 -37.19
CA GLN A 10 -1.52 -1.21 -37.60
C GLN A 10 -2.50 -1.06 -36.44
N ASN A 11 -2.13 -1.56 -35.25
CA ASN A 11 -2.91 -1.41 -34.02
C ASN A 11 -3.01 0.06 -33.58
N GLN A 12 -1.94 0.85 -33.68
CA GLN A 12 -2.00 2.29 -33.42
C GLN A 12 -2.93 3.04 -34.39
N LYS A 13 -2.98 2.63 -35.66
CA LYS A 13 -3.89 3.23 -36.65
C LYS A 13 -5.35 2.87 -36.36
N LEU A 14 -5.62 1.61 -36.00
CA LEU A 14 -6.95 1.14 -35.58
C LEU A 14 -7.46 1.90 -34.35
N VAL A 15 -6.63 2.09 -33.33
CA VAL A 15 -6.97 2.86 -32.12
C VAL A 15 -7.31 4.32 -32.46
N LYS A 16 -6.61 4.94 -33.42
CA LYS A 16 -6.91 6.32 -33.84
C LYS A 16 -8.21 6.45 -34.63
N VAL A 17 -8.58 5.42 -35.41
CA VAL A 17 -9.84 5.39 -36.17
C VAL A 17 -11.03 5.19 -35.23
N LEU A 18 -10.92 4.24 -34.28
CA LEU A 18 -11.94 4.00 -33.26
C LEU A 18 -12.20 5.26 -32.42
N LYS A 19 -11.13 5.91 -31.94
CA LYS A 19 -11.23 7.20 -31.21
C LYS A 19 -11.96 8.29 -31.99
N LYS A 20 -11.83 8.34 -33.32
CA LYS A 20 -12.53 9.33 -34.16
C LYS A 20 -14.01 8.98 -34.38
N GLN A 21 -14.34 7.69 -34.44
CA GLN A 21 -15.73 7.23 -34.53
C GLN A 21 -16.49 7.47 -33.23
N ASP A 22 -15.85 7.29 -32.08
CA ASP A 22 -16.46 7.56 -30.77
C ASP A 22 -16.76 9.06 -30.56
N ILE A 23 -15.87 9.96 -31.02
CA ILE A 23 -16.09 11.42 -30.95
C ILE A 23 -17.28 11.86 -31.81
N ALA A 24 -17.51 11.23 -32.96
CA ALA A 24 -18.64 11.53 -33.84
C ALA A 24 -19.98 11.02 -33.28
N THR A 25 -19.95 9.99 -32.44
CA THR A 25 -21.15 9.39 -31.83
C THR A 25 -21.56 10.10 -30.53
N ALA A 26 -20.65 10.88 -29.93
CA ALA A 26 -20.85 11.57 -28.67
C ALA A 26 -21.69 12.87 -28.75
N SER A 27 -22.11 13.33 -29.94
CA SER A 27 -22.80 14.62 -30.06
C SER A 27 -24.32 14.59 -29.82
N GLU A 28 -24.96 13.43 -29.67
CA GLU A 28 -26.44 13.37 -29.66
C GLU A 28 -27.12 12.75 -28.43
N THR A 29 -26.40 12.34 -27.37
CA THR A 29 -27.08 11.85 -26.16
C THR A 29 -26.52 12.46 -24.88
N LYS A 30 -27.38 13.22 -24.19
CA LYS A 30 -27.15 13.84 -22.88
C LYS A 30 -26.74 12.78 -21.85
N GLY A 31 -25.56 12.95 -21.26
CA GLY A 31 -25.04 12.11 -20.18
C GLY A 31 -23.61 11.70 -20.46
N VAL A 32 -22.67 12.55 -20.10
CA VAL A 32 -21.22 12.30 -20.18
C VAL A 32 -20.88 11.09 -19.30
N ALA A 33 -20.97 9.89 -19.86
CA ALA A 33 -20.26 8.71 -19.38
C ALA A 33 -18.87 8.68 -20.05
N CYS A 34 -18.15 9.80 -19.96
CA CYS A 34 -16.71 9.85 -20.16
C CYS A 34 -16.05 9.46 -18.83
N PHE A 35 -16.31 8.23 -18.38
CA PHE A 35 -15.45 7.59 -17.39
C PHE A 35 -14.20 7.15 -18.15
N ASP A 36 -13.28 8.09 -18.36
CA ASP A 36 -11.90 7.74 -18.64
C ASP A 36 -11.49 6.69 -17.60
N LEU A 37 -11.16 5.48 -18.06
CA LEU A 37 -10.66 4.38 -17.24
C LEU A 37 -9.31 4.77 -16.61
N GLN A 38 -9.34 5.63 -15.59
CA GLN A 38 -8.19 5.96 -14.78
C GLN A 38 -7.77 4.69 -14.05
N LYS A 39 -6.48 4.38 -14.13
CA LYS A 39 -5.90 3.29 -13.34
C LYS A 39 -5.98 3.70 -11.88
N ILE A 40 -6.84 3.03 -11.12
CA ILE A 40 -6.94 3.21 -9.67
C ILE A 40 -5.58 2.84 -9.06
N SER A 41 -4.98 3.77 -8.32
CA SER A 41 -3.74 3.50 -7.59
C SER A 41 -3.99 2.58 -6.41
N MET A 42 -3.15 1.56 -6.26
CA MET A 42 -3.12 0.72 -5.05
C MET A 42 -1.92 1.10 -4.19
N TYR A 43 -2.16 1.26 -2.90
CA TYR A 43 -1.15 1.52 -1.90
C TYR A 43 -0.87 0.26 -1.09
N ASN A 44 0.39 0.08 -0.71
CA ASN A 44 0.85 -1.05 0.09
C ASN A 44 1.77 -0.55 1.20
N PHE A 45 1.32 -0.72 2.45
CA PHE A 45 2.15 -0.52 3.63
C PHE A 45 2.59 -1.88 4.18
N THR A 46 3.90 -2.05 4.37
CA THR A 46 4.46 -3.34 4.80
C THR A 46 5.05 -3.26 6.19
N VAL A 47 4.83 -4.30 6.97
CA VAL A 47 5.43 -4.50 8.29
C VAL A 47 5.99 -5.91 8.33
N PHE A 48 7.29 -6.03 8.57
CA PHE A 48 7.94 -7.33 8.71
C PHE A 48 8.16 -7.67 10.18
N ASP A 49 7.52 -8.75 10.64
CA ASP A 49 7.78 -9.33 11.95
C ASP A 49 8.95 -10.30 11.87
N LEU A 50 10.09 -9.93 12.46
CA LEU A 50 11.32 -10.73 12.49
C LEU A 50 11.14 -12.07 13.21
N ARG A 51 10.27 -12.15 14.23
CA ARG A 51 10.06 -13.35 15.04
C ARG A 51 8.55 -13.56 15.20
N PRO A 52 7.89 -14.18 14.20
CA PRO A 52 8.31 -15.44 13.57
C PRO A 52 8.64 -15.38 12.06
N SER A 53 9.19 -14.28 11.54
CA SER A 53 9.51 -14.06 10.11
C SER A 53 8.26 -14.04 9.21
N LYS A 54 7.30 -13.20 9.60
CA LYS A 54 6.03 -12.98 8.88
C LYS A 54 6.00 -11.58 8.28
N GLY A 55 5.77 -11.50 6.97
CA GLY A 55 5.54 -10.23 6.27
C GLY A 55 4.05 -9.92 6.23
N HIS A 56 3.68 -8.76 6.76
CA HIS A 56 2.32 -8.24 6.73
C HIS A 56 2.24 -7.12 5.68
N CYS A 57 1.27 -7.19 4.79
CA CYS A 57 0.97 -6.15 3.81
C CYS A 57 -0.43 -5.60 4.09
N TYR A 58 -0.55 -4.29 4.18
CA TYR A 58 -1.82 -3.58 4.29
C TYR A 58 -2.07 -2.89 2.97
N LEU A 59 -3.16 -3.28 2.29
CA LEU A 59 -3.50 -2.82 0.96
C LEU A 59 -4.77 -2.02 0.99
N TRP A 60 -4.77 -0.87 0.32
CA TRP A 60 -5.96 -0.07 0.09
C TRP A 60 -5.83 0.67 -1.24
N THR A 61 -6.95 1.09 -1.81
CA THR A 61 -6.96 1.88 -3.04
C THR A 61 -7.06 3.37 -2.74
N GLU A 62 -6.76 4.22 -3.72
CA GLU A 62 -6.98 5.67 -3.60
C GLU A 62 -8.45 6.05 -3.38
N VAL A 63 -9.39 5.14 -3.66
CA VAL A 63 -10.82 5.31 -3.36
C VAL A 63 -11.08 5.07 -1.87
N ASP A 64 -10.34 4.15 -1.26
CA ASP A 64 -10.50 3.77 0.14
C ASP A 64 -9.82 4.78 1.08
N GLY A 65 -8.64 5.29 0.73
CA GLY A 65 -7.88 6.18 1.61
C GLY A 65 -6.73 6.87 0.90
N ALA A 66 -6.19 7.91 1.52
CA ALA A 66 -5.04 8.62 1.02
C ALA A 66 -3.74 7.87 1.39
N LYS A 67 -2.60 8.44 0.99
CA LYS A 67 -1.26 8.00 1.41
C LYS A 67 -0.76 8.89 2.56
N GLY A 68 -1.59 9.11 3.56
CA GLY A 68 -1.34 10.02 4.68
C GLY A 68 -0.88 9.30 5.94
N ASP A 69 -0.74 10.10 7.00
CA ASP A 69 -0.27 9.63 8.30
C ASP A 69 -1.35 8.84 9.05
N ASP A 70 -2.62 9.19 8.85
CA ASP A 70 -3.77 8.52 9.45
C ASP A 70 -3.85 7.07 8.97
N GLU A 71 -3.67 6.82 7.66
CA GLU A 71 -3.68 5.47 7.11
C GLU A 71 -2.49 4.64 7.63
N ILE A 72 -1.29 5.23 7.68
CA ILE A 72 -0.10 4.57 8.19
C ILE A 72 -0.27 4.22 9.68
N GLY A 73 -0.67 5.19 10.50
CA GLY A 73 -0.81 4.98 11.93
C GLY A 73 -1.98 4.06 12.28
N THR A 74 -3.08 4.08 11.51
CA THR A 74 -4.17 3.09 11.64
C THR A 74 -3.67 1.68 11.40
N ASN A 75 -2.98 1.44 10.29
CA ASN A 75 -2.47 0.12 9.93
C ASN A 75 -1.45 -0.39 10.96
N LEU A 76 -0.63 0.52 11.49
CA LEU A 76 0.35 0.21 12.51
C LEU A 76 -0.30 -0.06 13.88
N SER A 77 -1.36 0.69 14.24
CA SER A 77 -2.19 0.40 15.43
C SER A 77 -2.83 -0.98 15.32
N ASN A 78 -3.43 -1.30 14.17
CA ASN A 78 -4.01 -2.61 13.90
C ASN A 78 -2.99 -3.75 14.03
N PHE A 79 -1.73 -3.51 13.62
CA PHE A 79 -0.65 -4.46 13.81
C PHE A 79 -0.29 -4.64 15.30
N ILE A 80 -0.15 -3.54 16.04
CA ILE A 80 0.18 -3.54 17.47
C ILE A 80 -0.91 -4.26 18.27
N GLU A 81 -2.18 -3.96 18.00
CA GLU A 81 -3.33 -4.61 18.65
C GLU A 81 -3.32 -6.13 18.46
N LYS A 82 -3.12 -6.59 17.22
CA LYS A 82 -2.96 -8.03 16.94
C LYS A 82 -1.79 -8.66 17.72
N LYS A 83 -0.69 -7.93 17.89
CA LYS A 83 0.49 -8.40 18.64
C LYS A 83 0.26 -8.42 20.15
N ILE A 84 -0.53 -7.49 20.66
CA ILE A 84 -0.95 -7.48 22.07
C ILE A 84 -1.88 -8.65 22.37
N ASP A 85 -2.79 -8.98 21.46
CA ASP A 85 -3.64 -10.18 21.58
C ASP A 85 -2.83 -11.47 21.58
N GLU A 86 -1.68 -11.49 20.90
CA GLU A 86 -0.68 -12.56 20.97
C GLU A 86 0.13 -12.58 22.30
N GLY A 87 -0.07 -11.60 23.18
CA GLY A 87 0.55 -11.50 24.51
C GLY A 87 1.87 -10.74 24.56
N ILE A 88 2.19 -9.91 23.56
CA ILE A 88 3.43 -9.12 23.55
C ILE A 88 3.35 -7.93 24.50
N THR A 89 4.34 -7.80 25.39
CA THR A 89 4.45 -6.69 26.35
C THR A 89 5.51 -5.65 25.97
N GLU A 90 6.47 -6.02 25.12
CA GLU A 90 7.52 -5.12 24.61
C GLU A 90 7.69 -5.29 23.09
N SER A 91 7.74 -4.17 22.38
CA SER A 91 7.92 -4.14 20.92
C SER A 91 9.02 -3.16 20.52
N VAL A 92 9.91 -3.59 19.62
CA VAL A 92 10.95 -2.75 19.03
C VAL A 92 10.67 -2.61 17.54
N PHE A 93 10.38 -1.40 17.10
CA PHE A 93 10.20 -1.04 15.70
C PHE A 93 11.49 -0.43 15.16
N SER A 94 11.87 -0.81 13.94
CA SER A 94 12.97 -0.22 13.21
C SER A 94 12.45 0.26 11.86
N SER A 95 12.63 1.54 11.54
CA SER A 95 12.21 2.10 10.24
C SER A 95 13.29 2.99 9.65
N ASP A 96 13.14 3.34 8.37
CA ASP A 96 13.91 4.42 7.78
C ASP A 96 13.55 5.78 8.41
N SER A 97 14.38 6.77 8.14
CA SER A 97 14.22 8.13 8.66
C SER A 97 13.31 9.02 7.78
N HIS A 98 12.44 8.43 6.96
CA HIS A 98 11.60 9.20 6.05
C HIS A 98 10.57 10.06 6.82
N SER A 99 10.73 11.39 6.77
CA SER A 99 9.96 12.33 7.60
C SER A 99 8.48 12.39 7.27
N GLY A 100 8.11 12.15 6.01
CA GLY A 100 6.72 12.22 5.58
C GLY A 100 5.87 11.01 5.97
N GLN A 101 6.47 9.91 6.45
CA GLN A 101 5.77 8.65 6.72
C GLN A 101 6.18 8.10 8.07
N ASN A 102 7.44 7.68 8.20
CA ASN A 102 7.90 6.93 9.36
C ASN A 102 8.35 7.84 10.50
N ARG A 103 9.06 8.94 10.19
CA ARG A 103 9.51 9.94 11.17
C ARG A 103 8.50 11.09 11.24
N ASN A 104 7.26 10.75 11.53
CA ASN A 104 6.14 11.69 11.64
C ASN A 104 5.65 11.81 13.09
N ARG A 105 5.24 13.03 13.50
CA ARG A 105 4.62 13.31 14.80
C ARG A 105 3.34 12.50 15.04
N MET A 106 2.54 12.26 14.00
CA MET A 106 1.30 11.49 14.11
C MET A 106 1.59 10.02 14.44
N VAL A 107 2.52 9.40 13.72
CA VAL A 107 2.97 8.02 13.99
C VAL A 107 3.56 7.91 15.41
N PHE A 108 4.36 8.88 15.83
CA PHE A 108 4.87 8.92 17.20
C PHE A 108 3.75 9.02 18.24
N SER A 109 2.74 9.88 18.00
CA SER A 109 1.61 10.07 18.91
C SER A 109 0.75 8.81 19.01
N MET A 110 0.57 8.09 17.89
CA MET A 110 -0.06 6.77 17.87
C MET A 110 0.72 5.77 18.74
N TYR A 111 2.05 5.70 18.65
CA TYR A 111 2.85 4.81 19.51
C TYR A 111 2.68 5.15 21.00
N VAL A 112 2.67 6.45 21.35
CA VAL A 112 2.44 6.88 22.73
C VAL A 112 1.05 6.47 23.21
N HIS A 113 0.03 6.68 22.38
CA HIS A 113 -1.34 6.28 22.69
C HIS A 113 -1.45 4.77 22.91
N ALA A 114 -0.88 3.95 22.02
CA ALA A 114 -0.88 2.50 22.14
C ALA A 114 -0.13 2.02 23.40
N SER A 115 1.01 2.65 23.71
CA SER A 115 1.79 2.33 24.92
C SER A 115 0.99 2.57 26.20
N ILE A 116 0.27 3.69 26.29
CA ILE A 116 -0.57 4.03 27.45
C ILE A 116 -1.80 3.12 27.51
N LYS A 117 -2.53 2.97 26.39
CA LYS A 117 -3.78 2.21 26.31
C LYS A 117 -3.59 0.74 26.68
N TYR A 118 -2.51 0.13 26.19
CA TYR A 118 -2.24 -1.30 26.34
C TYR A 118 -1.18 -1.62 27.38
N ASN A 119 -0.61 -0.61 28.04
CA ASN A 119 0.46 -0.75 29.03
C ASN A 119 1.66 -1.57 28.49
N ILE A 120 2.06 -1.27 27.25
CA ILE A 120 3.19 -1.93 26.58
C ILE A 120 4.36 -0.97 26.41
N LYS A 121 5.58 -1.52 26.37
CA LYS A 121 6.79 -0.75 26.10
C LYS A 121 7.10 -0.75 24.61
N ILE A 122 7.05 0.42 23.99
CA ILE A 122 7.36 0.60 22.57
C ILE A 122 8.68 1.34 22.42
N THR A 123 9.61 0.78 21.64
CA THR A 123 10.85 1.45 21.24
C THR A 123 10.86 1.59 19.72
N HIS A 124 10.96 2.81 19.21
CA HIS A 124 11.09 3.06 17.77
C HIS A 124 12.50 3.56 17.46
N ARG A 125 13.21 2.82 16.60
CA ARG A 125 14.57 3.10 16.16
C ARG A 125 14.54 3.54 14.69
N PHE A 126 15.33 4.56 14.39
CA PHE A 126 15.54 5.00 13.02
C PHE A 126 16.92 4.53 12.55
N VAL A 127 16.98 3.90 11.38
CA VAL A 127 18.25 3.49 10.80
C VAL A 127 18.98 4.68 10.18
N GLU A 128 20.30 4.70 10.30
CA GLU A 128 21.16 5.70 9.68
C GLU A 128 21.19 5.52 8.15
N SER A 129 21.29 6.63 7.44
CA SER A 129 21.36 6.63 5.97
C SER A 129 22.62 5.92 5.48
N GLY A 130 22.47 4.87 4.66
CA GLY A 130 23.61 4.16 4.04
C GLY A 130 23.63 2.65 4.28
N HIS A 131 22.83 2.15 5.23
CA HIS A 131 22.64 0.71 5.51
C HIS A 131 21.16 0.32 5.53
N SER A 132 20.36 0.97 4.67
CA SER A 132 18.90 1.00 4.76
C SER A 132 18.19 -0.25 4.26
N TYR A 133 18.87 -1.36 3.94
CA TYR A 133 18.18 -2.55 3.43
C TYR A 133 17.47 -3.27 4.58
N SER A 134 16.17 -3.01 4.73
CA SER A 134 15.31 -3.70 5.67
C SER A 134 14.64 -4.92 5.02
N GLU A 135 14.13 -5.83 5.84
CA GLU A 135 13.33 -6.96 5.36
C GLU A 135 12.05 -6.50 4.64
N ALA A 136 11.51 -5.33 5.01
CA ALA A 136 10.39 -4.70 4.32
C ALA A 136 10.78 -4.28 2.88
N ASP A 137 11.98 -3.70 2.68
CA ASP A 137 12.51 -3.41 1.34
C ASP A 137 12.68 -4.70 0.51
N GLY A 138 13.10 -5.78 1.18
CA GLY A 138 13.12 -7.11 0.61
C GLY A 138 11.74 -7.58 0.13
N MET A 139 10.68 -7.34 0.92
CA MET A 139 9.31 -7.64 0.51
C MET A 139 8.90 -6.85 -0.73
N HIS A 140 9.15 -5.53 -0.74
CA HIS A 140 8.82 -4.68 -1.88
C HIS A 140 9.58 -5.09 -3.15
N GLY A 141 10.88 -5.35 -3.05
CA GLY A 141 11.67 -5.81 -4.19
C GLY A 141 11.18 -7.15 -4.77
N ARG A 142 10.68 -8.06 -3.92
CA ARG A 142 10.07 -9.32 -4.38
C ARG A 142 8.73 -9.10 -5.04
N ILE A 143 7.85 -8.30 -4.44
CA ILE A 143 6.55 -7.96 -5.02
C ILE A 143 6.73 -7.30 -6.39
N GLU A 144 7.67 -6.37 -6.53
CA GLU A 144 7.99 -5.73 -7.81
C GLU A 144 8.51 -6.71 -8.86
N THR A 145 9.34 -7.67 -8.44
CA THR A 145 9.87 -8.70 -9.34
C THR A 145 8.75 -9.58 -9.87
N GLU A 146 7.86 -10.05 -8.99
CA GLU A 146 6.72 -10.89 -9.38
C GLU A 146 5.71 -10.11 -10.23
N ALA A 147 5.48 -8.82 -9.93
CA ALA A 147 4.63 -7.96 -10.75
C ALA A 147 5.18 -7.79 -12.18
N LYS A 148 6.51 -7.65 -12.32
CA LYS A 148 7.18 -7.60 -13.63
C LYS A 148 7.09 -8.92 -14.40
N ILE A 149 7.04 -10.05 -13.70
CA ILE A 149 6.88 -11.38 -14.32
C ILE A 149 5.44 -11.58 -14.80
N LYS A 150 4.44 -11.22 -13.98
CA LYS A 150 3.03 -11.39 -14.33
C LYS A 150 2.60 -10.49 -15.49
N GLN A 151 3.15 -9.27 -15.61
CA GLN A 151 2.92 -8.23 -16.64
C GLN A 151 1.48 -7.71 -16.78
N GLU A 152 0.48 -8.56 -16.60
CA GLU A 152 -0.94 -8.27 -16.74
C GLU A 152 -1.60 -8.29 -15.36
N ILE A 153 -1.75 -7.09 -14.78
CA ILE A 153 -2.46 -6.86 -13.52
C ILE A 153 -3.42 -5.69 -13.76
N PHE A 154 -4.71 -5.96 -13.70
CA PHE A 154 -5.77 -5.01 -14.06
C PHE A 154 -6.66 -4.65 -12.89
N THR A 155 -6.73 -5.51 -11.86
CA THR A 155 -7.64 -5.33 -10.71
C THR A 155 -6.89 -5.26 -9.37
N PRO A 156 -7.42 -4.55 -8.36
CA PRO A 156 -6.90 -4.56 -7.00
C PRO A 156 -6.85 -5.98 -6.38
N GLU A 157 -7.78 -6.85 -6.75
CA GLU A 157 -7.82 -8.24 -6.31
C GLU A 157 -6.64 -9.03 -6.88
N GLU A 158 -6.30 -8.84 -8.16
CA GLU A 158 -5.12 -9.48 -8.76
C GLU A 158 -3.81 -9.02 -8.13
N TRP A 159 -3.74 -7.76 -7.69
CA TRP A 159 -2.61 -7.26 -6.88
C TRP A 159 -2.55 -7.95 -5.52
N THR A 160 -3.70 -8.08 -4.86
CA THR A 160 -3.82 -8.77 -3.57
C THR A 160 -3.31 -10.20 -3.68
N ASP A 161 -3.74 -10.92 -4.71
CA ASP A 161 -3.32 -12.31 -4.95
C ASP A 161 -1.84 -12.41 -5.30
N LEU A 162 -1.33 -11.53 -6.16
CA LEU A 162 0.10 -11.48 -6.47
C LEU A 162 0.94 -11.25 -5.22
N ILE A 163 0.55 -10.29 -4.38
CA ILE A 163 1.27 -9.96 -3.15
C ILE A 163 1.23 -11.15 -2.20
N LYS A 164 0.09 -11.81 -2.00
CA LYS A 164 0.00 -13.03 -1.17
C LYS A 164 1.02 -14.09 -1.62
N THR A 165 1.14 -14.31 -2.92
CA THR A 165 1.99 -15.37 -3.48
C THR A 165 3.44 -14.96 -3.75
N ALA A 166 3.80 -13.68 -3.57
CA ALA A 166 5.12 -13.18 -3.97
C ALA A 166 6.30 -13.74 -3.14
N LYS A 167 6.03 -14.35 -1.98
CA LYS A 167 7.07 -14.96 -1.14
C LYS A 167 7.37 -16.39 -1.62
N GLN A 168 8.57 -16.59 -2.15
CA GLN A 168 9.05 -17.89 -2.65
C GLN A 168 9.34 -18.89 -1.51
N ASP A 169 9.63 -18.41 -0.30
CA ASP A 169 10.03 -19.25 0.84
C ASP A 169 8.81 -19.73 1.65
N LYS A 170 8.06 -20.67 1.04
CA LYS A 170 6.96 -21.54 1.51
C LYS A 170 5.77 -20.93 2.29
N LYS A 171 5.83 -19.71 2.81
CA LYS A 171 4.72 -19.05 3.53
C LYS A 171 4.30 -17.77 2.81
N PRO A 172 3.03 -17.64 2.42
CA PRO A 172 2.53 -16.43 1.77
C PRO A 172 2.61 -15.22 2.71
N TYR A 173 2.65 -14.01 2.13
CA TYR A 173 2.49 -12.79 2.92
C TYR A 173 1.06 -12.70 3.49
N ILE A 174 0.94 -12.15 4.70
CA ILE A 174 -0.35 -11.89 5.32
C ILE A 174 -0.85 -10.56 4.75
N VAL A 175 -1.87 -10.63 3.90
CA VAL A 175 -2.42 -9.46 3.23
C VAL A 175 -3.74 -9.06 3.90
N ASN A 176 -3.82 -7.83 4.37
CA ASN A 176 -5.02 -7.21 4.91
C ASN A 176 -5.50 -6.14 3.94
N SER A 177 -6.71 -6.27 3.42
CA SER A 177 -7.36 -5.24 2.62
C SER A 177 -8.10 -4.29 3.56
N VAL A 178 -7.80 -3.00 3.48
CA VAL A 178 -8.30 -1.98 4.41
C VAL A 178 -9.25 -1.05 3.65
N LYS A 179 -10.39 -0.76 4.27
CA LYS A 179 -11.47 0.06 3.68
C LYS A 179 -11.56 1.43 4.34
N ASN A 180 -12.25 2.35 3.69
CA ASN A 180 -12.43 3.74 4.15
C ASN A 180 -12.92 3.87 5.60
N GLU A 181 -13.80 2.98 6.03
CA GLU A 181 -14.45 3.04 7.35
C GLU A 181 -13.51 2.69 8.52
N GLU A 182 -12.33 2.14 8.24
CA GLU A 182 -11.41 1.64 9.25
C GLU A 182 -10.37 2.70 9.69
N TRP A 183 -10.31 3.86 9.02
CA TRP A 183 -9.29 4.88 9.28
C TRP A 183 -9.54 5.64 10.58
N LEU A 184 -8.53 5.63 11.45
CA LEU A 184 -8.49 6.43 12.67
C LEU A 184 -8.06 7.87 12.35
N ASN A 185 -8.74 8.84 12.94
CA ASN A 185 -8.31 10.22 12.93
C ASN A 185 -7.25 10.44 14.03
N LEU A 186 -5.95 10.42 13.65
CA LEU A 186 -4.85 10.55 14.60
C LEU A 186 -4.63 12.00 15.04
N HIS A 187 -5.18 12.97 14.32
CA HIS A 187 -5.05 14.39 14.67
C HIS A 187 -5.65 14.69 16.04
N VAL A 188 -6.70 13.95 16.45
CA VAL A 188 -7.30 14.03 17.79
C VAL A 188 -6.29 13.75 18.91
N LEU A 189 -5.22 12.98 18.65
CA LEU A 189 -4.19 12.68 19.64
C LEU A 189 -3.19 13.82 19.87
N VAL A 190 -3.16 14.79 18.95
CA VAL A 190 -2.13 15.83 18.89
C VAL A 190 -2.71 17.21 19.11
N ASP A 191 -3.94 17.42 18.66
CA ASP A 191 -4.65 18.66 18.85
C ASP A 191 -5.04 18.77 20.34
N LYS A 192 -4.46 19.78 21.01
CA LYS A 192 -4.92 20.16 22.35
C LYS A 192 -6.32 20.73 22.20
N GLU A 193 -7.25 20.31 23.05
CA GLU A 193 -8.40 21.16 23.39
C GLU A 193 -7.84 22.49 23.91
N THR A 194 -7.77 23.48 23.02
CA THR A 194 -7.59 24.90 23.35
C THR A 194 -8.93 25.57 23.47
#